data_AF-A0A964JMD8-F1
#
_entry.id   AF-A0A964JMD8-F1
#
_cell.length_a   1.000
_cell.length_b   1.000
_cell.length_c   1.000
_cell.angle_alpha   90.00
_cell.angle_beta   90.00
_cell.angle_gamma   90.00
#
_symmetry.space_group_name_H-M   'P 1'
#
loop_
_entity.id
_entity.type
_entity.pdbx_description
1 polymer ?
#
loop_
_entity_poly.entity_id
_entity_poly.type
_entity_poly.pdbx_seq_one_letter_code
_entity_poly.pdbx_strand_id
1 'polypeptide(L)'
;MAMRRRNPNALPAAEPLKPGTAAMARPLRHRQPEVTLMSILFDRLTTTIERSLDFRLERANVIAGNLANVDTPDYTPTEVTFDEQLRQHLSGEEPPGIARTDAAHLDTGVEGTQAEMEFDYFALPNQDGNSVDLDHEMSKLSENQIQYRASTNFYNKRMALLKYAISEGGQG
;
A
#
# COMPACT_ATOMS: atom_id res chain seq x y z
N MET A 1 -36.61 -6.74 -83.43
CA MET A 1 -35.55 -5.73 -83.27
C MET A 1 -35.39 -5.44 -81.77
N ALA A 2 -34.27 -5.88 -81.20
CA ALA A 2 -33.72 -5.65 -79.84
C ALA A 2 -34.57 -5.93 -78.58
N MET A 3 -34.46 -7.15 -78.03
CA MET A 3 -34.69 -7.45 -76.60
C MET A 3 -33.64 -6.73 -75.75
N ARG A 4 -34.05 -5.75 -74.90
CA ARG A 4 -33.19 -5.16 -73.87
C ARG A 4 -33.37 -5.89 -72.55
N ARG A 5 -32.26 -6.45 -72.05
CA ARG A 5 -32.13 -7.18 -70.79
C ARG A 5 -32.41 -6.25 -69.60
N ARG A 6 -33.19 -6.73 -68.64
CA ARG A 6 -33.46 -6.07 -67.36
C ARG A 6 -32.18 -6.21 -66.51
N ASN A 7 -31.54 -5.08 -66.16
CA ASN A 7 -30.36 -5.03 -65.29
C ASN A 7 -30.82 -5.21 -63.83
N PRO A 8 -30.41 -6.26 -63.09
CA PRO A 8 -30.88 -6.52 -61.74
C PRO A 8 -30.17 -5.71 -60.64
N ASN A 9 -29.30 -4.74 -60.98
CA ASN A 9 -28.45 -4.06 -60.01
C ASN A 9 -28.68 -2.54 -59.89
N ALA A 10 -29.92 -2.08 -60.09
CA ALA A 10 -30.29 -0.69 -59.83
C ALA A 10 -30.73 -0.50 -58.37
N LEU A 11 -29.82 0.02 -57.54
CA LEU A 11 -30.09 0.48 -56.17
C LEU A 11 -31.18 1.57 -56.19
N PRO A 12 -32.20 1.54 -55.30
CA PRO A 12 -33.22 2.57 -55.26
C PRO A 12 -32.64 3.90 -54.75
N ALA A 13 -32.97 4.99 -55.46
CA ALA A 13 -32.63 6.36 -55.09
C ALA A 13 -33.21 6.72 -53.71
N ALA A 14 -32.34 7.26 -52.84
CA ALA A 14 -32.71 7.70 -51.49
C ALA A 14 -33.68 8.88 -51.55
N GLU A 15 -34.81 8.70 -50.86
CA GLU A 15 -35.86 9.67 -50.60
C GLU A 15 -35.35 10.79 -49.66
N PRO A 16 -35.64 12.09 -49.90
CA PRO A 16 -35.14 13.14 -49.02
C PRO A 16 -35.94 13.20 -47.70
N LEU A 17 -35.24 13.03 -46.58
CA LEU A 17 -35.79 13.21 -45.22
C LEU A 17 -36.25 14.65 -44.99
N LYS A 18 -37.49 14.82 -44.53
CA LYS A 18 -38.03 16.10 -44.04
C LYS A 18 -37.35 16.51 -42.71
N PRO A 19 -37.13 17.82 -42.45
CA PRO A 19 -36.53 18.27 -41.21
C PRO A 19 -37.58 18.31 -40.09
N GLY A 20 -37.46 17.40 -39.13
CA GLY A 20 -38.33 17.32 -37.97
C GLY A 20 -37.52 17.19 -36.68
N THR A 21 -37.61 18.22 -35.84
CA THR A 21 -37.39 18.21 -34.39
C THR A 21 -35.99 17.87 -33.89
N ALA A 22 -35.26 18.91 -33.48
CA ALA A 22 -34.09 18.86 -32.63
C ALA A 22 -34.38 18.08 -31.34
N ALA A 23 -33.93 16.82 -31.29
CA ALA A 23 -33.86 16.05 -30.06
C ALA A 23 -32.66 16.56 -29.26
N MET A 24 -32.98 17.22 -28.14
CA MET A 24 -32.03 17.71 -27.15
C MET A 24 -31.05 16.61 -26.74
N ALA A 25 -29.77 16.81 -27.06
CA ALA A 25 -28.69 16.02 -26.50
C ALA A 25 -28.65 16.26 -24.97
N ARG A 26 -29.20 15.31 -24.20
CA ARG A 26 -28.94 15.20 -22.77
C ARG A 26 -27.49 14.72 -22.62
N PRO A 27 -26.56 15.51 -22.05
CA PRO A 27 -25.24 14.98 -21.75
C PRO A 27 -25.39 13.87 -20.70
N LEU A 28 -24.86 12.69 -21.02
CA LEU A 28 -24.72 11.58 -20.09
C LEU A 28 -23.95 12.10 -18.87
N ARG A 29 -24.66 12.22 -17.75
CA ARG A 29 -24.07 12.56 -16.46
C ARG A 29 -23.05 11.48 -16.14
N HIS A 30 -21.76 11.81 -16.25
CA HIS A 30 -20.69 11.00 -15.67
C HIS A 30 -21.03 10.80 -14.19
N ARG A 31 -21.50 9.59 -13.86
CA ARG A 31 -21.64 9.14 -12.49
C ARG A 31 -20.21 8.93 -12.01
N GLN A 32 -19.62 9.99 -11.45
CA GLN A 32 -18.42 9.85 -10.62
C GLN A 32 -18.72 8.71 -9.64
N PRO A 33 -17.86 7.68 -9.50
CA PRO A 33 -18.04 6.74 -8.43
C PRO A 33 -17.95 7.57 -7.14
N GLU A 34 -19.04 7.63 -6.37
CA GLU A 34 -18.99 8.14 -5.01
C GLU A 34 -18.19 7.13 -4.19
N VAL A 35 -16.86 7.18 -4.32
CA VAL A 35 -15.97 6.51 -3.38
C VAL A 35 -16.12 7.32 -2.10
N THR A 36 -16.99 6.86 -1.21
CA THR A 36 -17.29 7.54 0.05
C THR A 36 -15.97 7.81 0.76
N LEU A 37 -15.67 9.07 1.11
CA LEU A 37 -14.44 9.49 1.79
C LEU A 37 -14.12 8.61 3.02
N MET A 38 -15.16 8.08 3.66
CA MET A 38 -15.08 7.11 4.75
C MET A 38 -14.43 5.78 4.35
N SER A 39 -14.68 5.24 3.15
CA SER A 39 -14.04 4.00 2.67
C SER A 39 -12.54 4.21 2.42
N ILE A 40 -12.17 5.28 1.70
CA ILE A 40 -10.75 5.56 1.41
C ILE A 40 -9.95 5.75 2.69
N LEU A 41 -10.50 6.52 3.65
CA LEU A 41 -9.86 6.73 4.93
C LEU A 41 -9.84 5.44 5.77
N PHE A 42 -10.88 4.61 5.68
CA PHE A 42 -10.95 3.33 6.39
C PHE A 42 -9.88 2.37 5.90
N ASP A 43 -9.76 2.19 4.59
CA ASP A 43 -8.82 1.28 3.96
C ASP A 43 -7.39 1.71 4.27
N ARG A 44 -7.07 3.00 4.09
CA ARG A 44 -5.76 3.56 4.44
C ARG A 44 -5.37 3.30 5.89
N LEU A 45 -6.25 3.59 6.85
CA LEU A 45 -5.97 3.37 8.27
C LEU A 45 -5.74 1.88 8.59
N THR A 46 -6.48 1.00 7.94
CA THR A 46 -6.35 -0.46 8.16
C THR A 46 -5.02 -0.95 7.62
N THR A 47 -4.68 -0.57 6.38
CA THR A 47 -3.37 -0.85 5.78
C THR A 47 -2.21 -0.30 6.60
N THR A 48 -2.34 0.90 7.17
CA THR A 48 -1.29 1.46 8.06
C THR A 48 -1.10 0.63 9.32
N ILE A 49 -2.19 0.18 9.95
CA ILE A 49 -2.11 -0.66 11.16
C ILE A 49 -1.50 -2.02 10.83
N GLU A 50 -1.90 -2.65 9.74
CA GLU A 50 -1.33 -3.92 9.25
C GLU A 50 0.17 -3.80 9.03
N ARG A 51 0.62 -2.80 8.25
CA ARG A 51 2.04 -2.53 8.03
C ARG A 51 2.81 -2.30 9.33
N SER A 52 2.21 -1.57 10.28
CA SER A 52 2.83 -1.35 11.59
C SER A 52 2.98 -2.64 12.40
N LEU A 53 2.07 -3.61 12.25
CA LEU A 53 2.17 -4.92 12.90
C LEU A 53 3.26 -5.76 12.26
N ASP A 54 3.30 -5.82 10.93
CA ASP A 54 4.34 -6.55 10.19
C ASP A 54 5.73 -6.04 10.53
N PHE A 55 5.91 -4.71 10.55
CA PHE A 55 7.16 -4.09 10.95
C PHE A 55 7.58 -4.48 12.37
N ARG A 56 6.64 -4.51 13.31
CA ARG A 56 6.93 -4.88 14.70
C ARG A 56 7.34 -6.34 14.82
N LEU A 57 6.78 -7.22 14.00
CA LEU A 57 7.21 -8.61 13.93
C LEU A 57 8.63 -8.71 13.36
N GLU A 58 8.93 -7.96 12.30
CA GLU A 58 10.26 -7.89 11.71
C GLU A 58 11.30 -7.35 12.70
N ARG A 59 11.00 -6.25 13.38
CA ARG A 59 11.85 -5.68 14.43
C ARG A 59 12.10 -6.67 15.58
N ALA A 60 11.10 -7.45 15.97
CA ALA A 60 11.28 -8.51 16.96
C ALA A 60 12.25 -9.60 16.48
N ASN A 61 12.18 -9.99 15.20
CA ASN A 61 13.08 -10.97 14.61
C ASN A 61 14.52 -10.44 14.53
N VAL A 62 14.70 -9.17 14.18
CA VAL A 62 16.04 -8.55 14.14
C VAL A 62 16.65 -8.45 15.53
N ILE A 63 15.88 -8.02 16.54
CA ILE A 63 16.36 -7.99 17.92
C ILE A 63 16.71 -9.41 18.42
N ALA A 64 15.89 -10.41 18.08
CA ALA A 64 16.20 -11.80 18.41
C ALA A 64 17.49 -12.30 17.73
N GLY A 65 17.75 -11.86 16.49
CA GLY A 65 18.99 -12.12 15.78
C GLY A 65 20.20 -11.48 16.47
N ASN A 66 20.10 -10.21 16.88
CA ASN A 66 21.15 -9.54 17.64
C ASN A 66 21.42 -10.24 18.96
N LEU A 67 20.37 -10.59 19.71
CA LEU A 67 20.46 -11.31 20.98
C LEU A 67 21.13 -12.68 20.82
N ALA A 68 20.84 -13.42 19.76
CA ALA A 68 21.46 -14.70 19.49
C ALA A 68 22.97 -14.60 19.22
N ASN A 69 23.43 -13.43 18.76
CA ASN A 69 24.83 -13.16 18.44
C ASN A 69 25.55 -12.32 19.52
N VAL A 70 24.96 -12.15 20.71
CA VAL A 70 25.55 -11.37 21.81
C VAL A 70 26.91 -11.91 22.30
N ASP A 71 27.18 -13.21 22.10
CA ASP A 71 28.46 -13.84 22.44
C ASP A 71 29.32 -14.12 21.19
N THR A 72 28.97 -13.54 20.04
CA THR A 72 29.70 -13.73 18.77
C THR A 72 30.72 -12.60 18.58
N PRO A 73 32.04 -12.90 18.53
CA PRO A 73 33.07 -11.89 18.27
C PRO A 73 32.85 -11.16 16.94
N ASP A 74 33.25 -9.89 16.87
CA ASP A 74 33.15 -9.03 15.68
C ASP A 74 31.73 -8.85 15.08
N TYR A 75 30.67 -9.14 15.85
CA TYR A 75 29.28 -8.96 15.40
C TYR A 75 28.83 -7.49 15.50
N THR A 76 28.15 -7.01 14.46
CA THR A 76 27.55 -5.66 14.40
C THR A 76 26.03 -5.76 14.42
N PRO A 77 25.33 -5.14 15.38
CA PRO A 77 23.88 -5.16 15.44
C PRO A 77 23.25 -4.46 14.22
N THR A 78 22.15 -5.04 13.75
CA THR A 78 21.29 -4.43 12.73
C THR A 78 20.04 -3.90 13.40
N GLU A 79 19.50 -2.78 12.92
CA GLU A 79 18.24 -2.19 13.38
C GLU A 79 17.32 -1.94 12.19
N VAL A 80 16.01 -1.87 12.46
CA VAL A 80 15.00 -1.62 11.44
C VAL A 80 14.37 -0.24 11.65
N THR A 81 14.38 0.62 10.62
CA THR A 81 13.99 2.04 10.71
C THR A 81 12.66 2.35 10.02
N PHE A 82 11.53 2.00 10.66
CA PHE A 82 10.20 2.25 10.09
C PHE A 82 9.58 3.59 10.43
N ASP A 83 9.97 4.25 11.53
CA ASP A 83 9.36 5.54 11.87
C ASP A 83 9.59 6.59 10.78
N GLU A 84 10.74 6.55 10.10
CA GLU A 84 11.00 7.41 8.94
C GLU A 84 10.19 7.01 7.71
N GLN A 85 10.13 5.71 7.39
CA GLN A 85 9.36 5.22 6.26
C GLN A 85 7.86 5.43 6.43
N LEU A 86 7.32 5.23 7.64
CA LEU A 86 5.92 5.50 7.97
C LEU A 86 5.62 6.99 7.88
N ARG A 87 6.53 7.85 8.35
CA ARG A 87 6.39 9.31 8.22
C ARG A 87 6.36 9.74 6.76
N GLN A 88 7.21 9.19 5.90
CA GLN A 88 7.17 9.41 4.46
C GLN A 88 5.84 8.95 3.84
N HIS A 89 5.34 7.76 4.22
CA HIS A 89 4.07 7.26 3.71
C HIS A 89 2.86 8.10 4.18
N LEU A 90 2.92 8.65 5.40
CA LEU A 90 1.87 9.50 5.95
C LEU A 90 1.93 10.94 5.40
N SER A 91 3.11 11.46 5.04
CA SER A 91 3.26 12.79 4.43
C SER A 91 2.74 12.84 3.00
N GLY A 92 2.52 11.69 2.36
CA GLY A 92 2.01 11.60 1.00
C GLY A 92 3.06 11.99 -0.06
N GLU A 93 4.32 12.14 0.34
CA GLU A 93 5.44 12.16 -0.59
C GLU A 93 5.68 10.73 -1.05
N GLU A 94 5.38 10.45 -2.32
CA GLU A 94 5.95 9.26 -2.94
C GLU A 94 7.47 9.36 -2.83
N PRO A 95 8.16 8.32 -2.30
CA PRO A 95 9.60 8.29 -2.34
C PRO A 95 10.03 8.52 -3.80
N PRO A 96 11.07 9.35 -4.07
CA PRO A 96 11.50 9.61 -5.42
C PRO A 96 11.76 8.27 -6.11
N GLY A 97 10.88 7.93 -7.05
CA GLY A 97 10.95 6.67 -7.77
C GLY A 97 12.33 6.53 -8.37
N ILE A 98 13.04 5.46 -8.01
CA ILE A 98 14.37 5.21 -8.52
C ILE A 98 14.22 5.02 -10.02
N ALA A 99 14.77 5.95 -10.81
CA ALA A 99 14.64 5.88 -12.25
C ALA A 99 15.32 4.60 -12.75
N ARG A 100 14.54 3.73 -13.39
CA ARG A 100 15.07 2.53 -14.05
C ARG A 100 15.97 2.97 -15.21
N THR A 101 17.28 2.90 -15.00
CA THR A 101 18.28 3.30 -15.99
C THR A 101 18.54 2.23 -17.05
N ASP A 102 18.21 0.96 -16.76
CA ASP A 102 18.40 -0.16 -17.70
C ASP A 102 17.22 -1.14 -17.69
N ALA A 103 16.96 -1.78 -18.83
CA ALA A 103 15.93 -2.80 -18.97
C ALA A 103 16.24 -4.08 -18.17
N ALA A 104 17.48 -4.29 -17.71
CA ALA A 104 17.82 -5.40 -16.81
C ALA A 104 17.68 -5.04 -15.32
N HIS A 105 17.45 -3.78 -14.96
CA HIS A 105 17.23 -3.39 -13.57
C HIS A 105 15.90 -3.92 -13.06
N LEU A 106 15.90 -4.39 -11.81
CA LEU A 106 14.70 -4.80 -11.10
C LEU A 106 13.73 -3.62 -11.05
N ASP A 107 12.51 -3.87 -11.49
CA ASP A 107 11.42 -2.93 -11.36
C ASP A 107 11.04 -2.89 -9.89
N THR A 108 11.51 -1.88 -9.16
CA THR A 108 11.04 -1.58 -7.81
C THR A 108 9.65 -0.93 -7.92
N GLY A 109 8.70 -1.65 -8.52
CA GLY A 109 7.28 -1.37 -8.38
C GLY A 109 6.96 -1.58 -6.90
N VAL A 110 6.79 -0.47 -6.18
CA VAL A 110 6.66 -0.45 -4.73
C VAL A 110 5.30 -1.03 -4.32
N GLU A 111 5.18 -2.36 -4.31
CA GLU A 111 4.07 -3.08 -3.66
C GLU A 111 4.45 -3.61 -2.26
N GLY A 112 5.64 -3.31 -1.77
CA GLY A 112 6.03 -3.63 -0.40
C GLY A 112 7.05 -2.63 0.12
N THR A 113 6.65 -1.83 1.10
CA THR A 113 7.60 -1.06 1.91
C THR A 113 8.37 -2.08 2.76
N GLN A 114 9.48 -2.59 2.24
CA GLN A 114 10.42 -3.37 3.03
C GLN A 114 11.07 -2.42 4.03
N ALA A 115 11.06 -2.84 5.29
CA ALA A 115 11.67 -2.07 6.34
C ALA A 115 13.19 -2.00 6.06
N GLU A 116 13.73 -0.79 6.02
CA GLU A 116 15.14 -0.60 5.73
C GLU A 116 15.95 -1.03 6.96
N MET A 117 16.88 -1.95 6.74
CA MET A 117 17.80 -2.40 7.76
C MET A 117 19.02 -1.48 7.76
N GLU A 118 19.23 -0.78 8.86
CA GLU A 118 20.39 0.07 9.08
C GLU A 118 21.34 -0.60 10.07
N PHE A 119 22.65 -0.51 9.81
CA PHE A 119 23.66 -0.95 10.76
C PHE A 119 23.88 0.15 11.80
N ASP A 120 23.85 -0.21 13.08
CA ASP A 120 24.18 0.74 14.15
C ASP A 120 25.70 0.90 14.26
N TYR A 121 26.25 1.88 13.54
CA TYR A 121 27.68 2.20 13.57
C TYR A 121 28.14 2.93 14.84
N PHE A 122 27.21 3.34 15.72
CA PHE A 122 27.53 4.10 16.94
C PHE A 122 27.71 3.20 18.17
N ALA A 123 27.43 1.91 18.04
CA ALA A 123 27.70 0.95 19.10
C ALA A 123 29.22 0.83 19.30
N LEU A 124 29.72 1.24 20.48
CA LEU A 124 31.14 1.14 20.83
C LEU A 124 31.49 -0.34 20.98
N PRO A 125 32.50 -0.86 20.26
CA PRO A 125 32.89 -2.26 20.37
C PRO A 125 33.38 -2.58 21.79
N ASN A 126 32.92 -3.69 22.34
CA ASN A 126 33.49 -4.29 23.55
C ASN A 126 34.92 -4.77 23.28
N GLN A 127 35.61 -5.25 24.32
CA GLN A 127 37.00 -5.74 24.22
C GLN A 127 37.20 -6.83 23.16
N ASP A 128 36.14 -7.53 22.78
CA ASP A 128 36.13 -8.63 21.80
C ASP A 128 35.60 -8.22 20.40
N GLY A 129 35.43 -6.92 20.13
CA GLY A 129 34.97 -6.42 18.83
C GLY A 129 33.45 -6.51 18.60
N ASN A 130 32.72 -7.19 19.49
CA ASN A 130 31.26 -7.21 19.48
C ASN A 130 30.67 -5.90 20.02
N SER A 131 29.68 -5.35 19.33
CA SER A 131 29.01 -4.11 19.72
C SER A 131 27.56 -4.32 20.22
N VAL A 132 27.11 -5.56 20.38
CA VAL A 132 25.78 -5.89 20.93
C VAL A 132 25.79 -5.77 22.45
N ASP A 133 24.80 -5.04 22.97
CA ASP A 133 24.52 -4.94 24.40
C ASP A 133 23.21 -5.68 24.72
N LEU A 134 23.29 -6.71 25.57
CA LEU A 134 22.16 -7.53 26.01
C LEU A 134 21.02 -6.70 26.62
N ASP A 135 21.36 -5.82 27.57
CA ASP A 135 20.37 -5.05 28.32
C ASP A 135 19.68 -4.04 27.40
N HIS A 136 20.43 -3.48 26.45
CA HIS A 136 19.90 -2.58 25.43
C HIS A 136 18.95 -3.31 24.46
N GLU A 137 19.34 -4.45 23.91
CA GLU A 137 18.49 -5.22 22.99
C GLU A 137 17.23 -5.75 23.70
N MET A 138 17.33 -6.16 24.96
CA MET A 138 16.17 -6.54 25.77
C MET A 138 15.23 -5.36 26.05
N SER A 139 15.79 -4.15 26.24
CA SER A 139 15.01 -2.92 26.36
C SER A 139 14.26 -2.61 25.07
N LYS A 140 14.93 -2.70 23.91
CA LYS A 140 14.31 -2.55 22.57
C LYS A 140 13.19 -3.58 22.35
N LEU A 141 13.41 -4.84 22.76
CA LEU A 141 12.40 -5.90 22.62
C LEU A 141 11.15 -5.60 23.45
N SER A 142 11.35 -5.17 24.70
CA SER A 142 10.25 -4.79 25.61
C SER A 142 9.44 -3.63 25.04
N GLU A 143 10.11 -2.59 24.54
CA GLU A 143 9.46 -1.47 23.88
C GLU A 143 8.63 -1.95 22.67
N ASN A 144 9.23 -2.74 21.78
CA ASN A 144 8.54 -3.27 20.61
C ASN A 144 7.30 -4.10 20.98
N GLN A 145 7.38 -4.91 22.05
CA GLN A 145 6.23 -5.66 22.56
C GLN A 145 5.09 -4.76 23.06
N ILE A 146 5.40 -3.66 23.77
CA ILE A 146 4.40 -2.68 24.22
C ILE A 146 3.70 -2.08 23.01
N GLN A 147 4.46 -1.65 22.01
CA GLN A 147 3.93 -0.99 20.83
C GLN A 147 3.13 -1.98 19.93
N TYR A 148 3.52 -3.26 19.87
CA TYR A 148 2.77 -4.32 19.18
C TYR A 148 1.42 -4.58 19.81
N ARG A 149 1.38 -4.67 21.15
CA ARG A 149 0.13 -4.81 21.90
C ARG A 149 -0.79 -3.61 21.68
N ALA A 150 -0.24 -2.39 21.68
CA ALA A 150 -1.00 -1.19 21.38
C ALA A 150 -1.61 -1.24 19.97
N SER A 151 -0.82 -1.61 18.96
CA SER A 151 -1.26 -1.71 17.56
C SER A 151 -2.37 -2.76 17.38
N THR A 152 -2.22 -3.92 18.03
CA THR A 152 -3.24 -4.98 18.05
C THR A 152 -4.54 -4.51 18.70
N ASN A 153 -4.45 -3.76 19.81
CA ASN A 153 -5.62 -3.17 20.46
C ASN A 153 -6.35 -2.18 19.57
N PHE A 154 -5.62 -1.33 18.83
CA PHE A 154 -6.21 -0.41 17.85
C PHE A 154 -6.90 -1.16 16.71
N TYR A 155 -6.25 -2.18 16.15
CA TYR A 155 -6.83 -3.06 15.13
C TYR A 155 -8.14 -3.69 15.60
N ASN A 156 -8.16 -4.28 16.80
CA ASN A 156 -9.35 -4.91 17.36
C ASN A 156 -10.51 -3.93 17.57
N LYS A 157 -10.23 -2.73 18.11
CA LYS A 157 -11.24 -1.67 18.26
C LYS A 157 -11.79 -1.24 16.90
N ARG A 158 -10.93 -1.16 15.88
CA ARG A 158 -11.34 -0.79 14.51
C ARG A 158 -12.28 -1.82 13.90
N MET A 159 -11.96 -3.10 14.05
CA MET A 159 -12.81 -4.20 13.58
C MET A 159 -14.14 -4.26 14.32
N ALA A 160 -14.16 -3.93 15.62
CA ALA A 160 -15.40 -3.81 16.39
C ALA A 160 -16.29 -2.69 15.84
N LEU A 161 -15.72 -1.52 15.51
CA LEU A 161 -16.47 -0.40 14.90
C LEU A 161 -17.04 -0.76 13.52
N LEU A 162 -16.29 -1.50 12.69
CA LEU A 162 -16.79 -1.97 11.39
C LEU A 162 -17.97 -2.92 11.56
N LYS A 163 -17.84 -3.90 12.47
CA LYS A 163 -18.93 -4.84 12.80
C LYS A 163 -20.18 -4.10 13.25
N TYR A 164 -20.01 -3.13 14.15
CA TYR A 164 -21.10 -2.29 14.66
C TYR A 164 -21.81 -1.52 13.54
N ALA A 165 -21.06 -0.85 12.67
CA ALA A 165 -21.60 -0.09 11.55
C ALA A 165 -22.39 -0.96 10.56
N ILE A 166 -21.91 -2.18 10.28
CA ILE A 166 -22.60 -3.14 9.41
C ILE A 166 -23.85 -3.70 10.09
N SER A 167 -23.80 -4.00 11.39
CA SER A 167 -24.92 -4.61 12.12
C SER A 167 -26.09 -3.66 12.38
N GLU A 168 -25.82 -2.38 12.67
CA GLU A 168 -26.88 -1.39 12.94
C GLU A 168 -27.35 -0.66 11.67
N GLY A 169 -26.47 -0.43 10.69
CA GLY A 169 -26.84 0.23 9.43
C GLY A 169 -27.78 -0.58 8.52
N GLY A 170 -27.94 -1.89 8.78
CA GLY A 170 -28.86 -2.77 8.04
C GLY A 170 -30.25 -2.93 8.66
N GLN A 171 -30.53 -2.32 9.83
CA GLN A 171 -31.82 -2.44 10.53
C GLN A 171 -32.67 -1.15 10.53
N GLY A 172 -32.30 -0.16 9.70
CA GLY A 172 -33.02 1.12 9.54
C GLY A 172 -33.61 1.31 8.16
#